data_AF-A0A099LMF5-F1
#
_entry.id   AF-A0A099LMF5-F1
#
_cell.length_a   1.000
_cell.length_b   1.000
_cell.length_c   1.000
_cell.angle_alpha   90.00
_cell.angle_beta   90.00
_cell.angle_gamma   90.00
#
_symmetry.space_group_name_H-M   'P 1'
#
loop_
_entity.id
_entity.type
_entity.pdbx_description
1 polymer ?
#
loop_
_entity_poly.entity_id
_entity_poly.type
_entity_poly.pdbx_seq_one_letter_code
_entity_poly.pdbx_strand_id
1 'polypeptide(L)'
;MGYKAKVWRIEDNGERAVVVVDGQGIPHDQISRYLLGKRNDRATKTVLNLGKNICQLYRWSDYIGVDIEERIKTGLIFGITEIDSLVSYLSKNQRQLKKQKEDKESDDSVLAFAGYVSAGVLTQKIDAVREYFTWLGQLAVENRLITDPYYTAIAPAIKDLNDALDARKVSGITKKRIGLTDKEQQFLLLITHPTHPENPFESRTRVRNHLIFKMLLLCGVRLGELMALRINNCHLLGDTPYIRFGQNLTKESDPRSVPPEAKTLPRNIYLTTELAADLDSYIMNERKARGKIARKAPPYVFLNTLNAPTPMTDGAFYHMCKLLCEKFPKQLNNLHPHRLRHT
;
A
#
# COMPACT_ATOMS: atom_id res chain seq x y z
N MET A 1 -8.20 20.09 -9.00
CA MET A 1 -7.65 18.83 -8.44
C MET A 1 -7.21 17.92 -9.58
N GLY A 2 -6.07 18.19 -10.22
CA GLY A 2 -5.71 17.51 -11.47
C GLY A 2 -5.08 16.14 -11.26
N TYR A 3 -3.94 16.09 -10.58
CA TYR A 3 -3.04 14.95 -10.67
C TYR A 3 -3.53 13.68 -9.97
N LYS A 4 -3.43 12.51 -10.61
CA LYS A 4 -3.73 11.19 -10.03
C LYS A 4 -2.74 10.15 -10.54
N ALA A 5 -2.03 9.49 -9.62
CA ALA A 5 -1.22 8.32 -9.95
C ALA A 5 -2.10 7.08 -10.16
N LYS A 6 -1.92 6.40 -11.30
CA LYS A 6 -2.62 5.18 -11.70
C LYS A 6 -1.60 4.10 -12.06
N VAL A 7 -1.99 2.84 -11.88
CA VAL A 7 -1.19 1.70 -12.35
C VAL A 7 -1.80 1.20 -13.64
N TRP A 8 -1.00 1.13 -14.70
CA TRP A 8 -1.38 0.62 -16.00
C TRP A 8 -0.65 -0.70 -16.26
N ARG A 9 -1.34 -1.65 -16.88
CA ARG A 9 -0.73 -2.87 -17.39
C ARG A 9 -0.25 -2.54 -18.81
N ILE A 10 1.03 -2.71 -19.08
CA ILE A 10 1.63 -2.30 -20.37
C ILE A 10 1.38 -3.38 -21.43
N GLU A 11 1.41 -4.66 -21.04
CA GLU A 11 1.31 -5.80 -21.97
C GLU A 11 0.67 -7.04 -21.32
N ASP A 12 0.42 -8.07 -22.13
CA ASP A 12 -0.11 -9.38 -21.69
C ASP A 12 0.89 -10.16 -20.83
N ASN A 13 2.19 -9.85 -20.92
CA ASN A 13 3.25 -10.36 -20.02
C ASN A 13 3.08 -9.87 -18.57
N GLY A 14 2.09 -9.04 -18.24
CA GLY A 14 1.79 -8.63 -16.86
C GLY A 14 2.74 -7.59 -16.27
N GLU A 15 3.50 -6.93 -17.13
CA GLU A 15 4.25 -5.72 -16.80
C GLU A 15 3.32 -4.57 -16.38
N ARG A 16 3.77 -3.77 -15.41
CA ARG A 16 2.99 -2.69 -14.81
C ARG A 16 3.82 -1.43 -14.69
N ALA A 17 3.27 -0.31 -15.16
CA ALA A 17 3.83 1.01 -14.94
C ALA A 17 2.90 1.87 -14.08
N VAL A 18 3.50 2.85 -13.41
CA VAL A 18 2.77 3.89 -12.72
C VAL A 18 2.84 5.15 -13.57
N VAL A 19 1.69 5.67 -13.94
CA VAL A 19 1.54 6.89 -14.74
C VAL A 19 0.78 7.90 -13.89
N VAL A 20 1.18 9.17 -13.95
CA VAL A 20 0.42 10.26 -13.35
C VAL A 20 -0.35 10.97 -14.45
N VAL A 21 -1.66 11.12 -14.25
CA VAL A 21 -2.53 11.85 -15.18
C VAL A 21 -3.05 13.12 -14.53
N ASP A 22 -3.27 14.16 -15.32
CA ASP A 22 -3.85 15.42 -14.88
C ASP A 22 -5.39 15.37 -14.72
N GLY A 23 -6.02 16.53 -14.59
CA GLY A 23 -7.48 16.65 -14.44
C GLY A 23 -8.28 16.23 -15.67
N GLN A 24 -7.68 16.28 -16.85
CA GLN A 24 -8.25 15.86 -18.13
C GLN A 24 -7.92 14.39 -18.45
N GLY A 25 -7.13 13.73 -17.60
CA GLY A 25 -6.69 12.36 -17.82
C GLY A 25 -5.48 12.23 -18.74
N ILE A 26 -4.84 13.34 -19.10
CA ILE A 26 -3.64 13.36 -19.93
C ILE A 26 -2.43 12.96 -19.07
N PRO A 27 -1.58 12.02 -19.51
CA PRO A 27 -0.34 11.69 -18.81
C PRO A 27 0.55 12.92 -18.66
N HIS A 28 0.93 13.18 -17.41
CA HIS A 28 1.92 14.20 -17.10
C HIS A 28 3.31 13.63 -17.38
N ASP A 29 3.99 14.18 -18.38
CA ASP A 29 5.20 13.61 -18.99
C ASP A 29 6.34 13.40 -17.97
N GLN A 30 6.81 14.47 -17.30
CA GLN A 30 7.99 14.37 -16.44
C GLN A 30 7.79 13.43 -15.25
N ILE A 31 6.69 13.57 -14.51
CA ILE A 31 6.35 12.67 -13.40
C ILE A 31 6.28 11.21 -13.90
N SER A 32 5.68 10.96 -15.06
CA SER A 32 5.53 9.60 -15.59
C SER A 32 6.88 9.02 -16.01
N ARG A 33 7.75 9.80 -16.67
CA ARG A 33 9.14 9.39 -16.99
C ARG A 33 9.94 9.04 -15.74
N TYR A 34 9.88 9.89 -14.70
CA TYR A 34 10.53 9.61 -13.43
C TYR A 34 10.07 8.28 -12.81
N LEU A 35 8.75 8.04 -12.78
CA LEU A 35 8.19 6.83 -12.19
C LEU A 35 8.49 5.57 -13.01
N LEU A 36 8.57 5.68 -14.34
CA LEU A 36 9.02 4.59 -15.23
C LEU A 36 10.45 4.17 -14.89
N GLY A 37 11.35 5.13 -14.66
CA GLY A 37 12.74 4.85 -14.25
C GLY A 37 12.86 4.14 -12.89
N LYS A 38 11.82 4.18 -12.04
CA LYS A 38 11.81 3.49 -10.72
C LYS A 38 11.17 2.10 -10.75
N ARG A 39 10.69 1.66 -11.92
CA ARG A 39 9.89 0.44 -12.07
C ARG A 39 10.67 -0.84 -11.77
N ASN A 40 11.95 -0.92 -12.17
CA ASN A 40 12.74 -2.15 -12.07
C ASN A 40 13.26 -2.39 -10.64
N ASP A 41 13.58 -1.32 -9.92
CA ASP A 41 14.23 -1.42 -8.60
C ASP A 41 13.25 -1.45 -7.43
N ARG A 42 11.97 -1.11 -7.68
CA ARG A 42 10.98 -0.91 -6.61
C ARG A 42 9.69 -1.64 -6.90
N ALA A 43 9.07 -2.12 -5.82
CA ALA A 43 7.74 -2.70 -5.86
C ALA A 43 6.71 -1.76 -6.51
N THR A 44 5.77 -2.30 -7.30
CA THR A 44 4.76 -1.51 -8.00
C THR A 44 3.95 -0.64 -7.02
N LYS A 45 3.67 -1.17 -5.81
CA LYS A 45 3.00 -0.42 -4.74
C LYS A 45 3.84 0.75 -4.23
N THR A 46 5.15 0.57 -4.11
CA THR A 46 6.09 1.60 -3.67
C THR A 46 6.18 2.72 -4.70
N VAL A 47 6.31 2.39 -5.99
CA VAL A 47 6.28 3.38 -7.08
C VAL A 47 4.94 4.12 -7.12
N LEU A 48 3.82 3.42 -6.90
CA LEU A 48 2.50 4.06 -6.82
C LEU A 48 2.42 5.07 -5.67
N ASN A 49 2.96 4.74 -4.50
CA ASN A 49 2.99 5.64 -3.36
C ASN A 49 3.91 6.84 -3.61
N LEU A 50 5.07 6.63 -4.25
CA LEU A 50 5.97 7.68 -4.70
C LEU A 50 5.24 8.67 -5.64
N GLY A 51 4.55 8.15 -6.66
CA GLY A 51 3.75 8.97 -7.58
C GLY A 51 2.62 9.75 -6.87
N LYS A 52 1.96 9.15 -5.87
CA LYS A 52 0.96 9.86 -5.05
C LYS A 52 1.54 11.00 -4.20
N ASN A 53 2.78 10.85 -3.74
CA ASN A 53 3.48 11.90 -3.00
C ASN A 53 3.90 13.04 -3.94
N ILE A 54 4.42 12.71 -5.13
CA ILE A 54 4.76 13.72 -6.16
C ILE A 54 3.50 14.45 -6.67
N CYS A 55 2.35 13.76 -6.81
CA CYS A 55 1.08 14.42 -7.10
C CYS A 55 0.71 15.50 -6.07
N GLN A 56 1.17 15.40 -4.81
CA GLN A 56 0.91 16.44 -3.81
C GLN A 56 1.81 17.66 -4.03
N LEU A 57 3.05 17.46 -4.47
CA LEU A 57 3.95 18.55 -4.86
C LEU A 57 3.35 19.38 -6.00
N TYR A 58 2.90 18.75 -7.08
CA TYR A 58 2.30 19.48 -8.21
C TYR A 58 0.96 20.15 -7.85
N ARG A 59 0.15 19.53 -6.98
CA ARG A 59 -1.07 20.21 -6.48
C ARG A 59 -0.75 21.41 -5.59
N TRP A 60 0.38 21.37 -4.88
CA TRP A 60 0.86 22.52 -4.11
C TRP A 60 1.38 23.62 -5.04
N SER A 61 2.13 23.26 -6.09
CA SER A 61 2.62 24.25 -7.05
C SER A 61 1.49 24.91 -7.83
N ASP A 62 0.47 24.16 -8.25
CA ASP A 62 -0.78 24.72 -8.81
C ASP A 62 -1.43 25.72 -7.84
N TYR A 63 -1.44 25.40 -6.54
CA TYR A 63 -2.08 26.23 -5.50
C TYR A 63 -1.36 27.57 -5.30
N ILE A 64 -0.02 27.59 -5.44
CA ILE A 64 0.76 28.82 -5.35
C ILE A 64 1.02 29.48 -6.72
N GLY A 65 0.49 28.92 -7.80
CA GLY A 65 0.62 29.46 -9.16
C GLY A 65 2.02 29.33 -9.76
N VAL A 66 2.74 28.25 -9.44
CA VAL A 66 4.14 28.05 -9.86
C VAL A 66 4.28 26.82 -10.76
N ASP A 67 5.03 26.98 -11.86
CA ASP A 67 5.54 25.87 -12.66
C ASP A 67 6.88 25.37 -12.09
N ILE A 68 6.89 24.14 -11.57
CA ILE A 68 8.08 23.54 -10.96
C ILE A 68 9.17 23.31 -12.01
N GLU A 69 8.78 22.84 -13.19
CA GLU A 69 9.71 22.38 -14.21
C GLU A 69 10.45 23.57 -14.80
N GLU A 70 9.71 24.63 -15.12
CA GLU A 70 10.27 25.86 -15.63
C GLU A 70 11.18 26.54 -14.59
N ARG A 71 10.79 26.54 -13.31
CA ARG A 71 11.63 27.09 -12.24
C ARG A 71 12.94 26.35 -12.06
N ILE A 72 12.91 25.03 -12.03
CA ILE A 72 14.14 24.26 -11.95
C ILE A 72 14.97 24.57 -13.20
N LYS A 73 14.41 24.45 -14.40
CA LYS A 73 15.10 24.68 -15.69
C LYS A 73 15.75 26.07 -15.81
N THR A 74 15.12 27.11 -15.26
CA THR A 74 15.63 28.50 -15.27
C THR A 74 16.51 28.83 -14.07
N GLY A 75 16.60 27.96 -13.06
CA GLY A 75 17.41 28.16 -11.87
C GLY A 75 16.74 28.98 -10.76
N LEU A 76 15.46 29.29 -10.90
CA LEU A 76 14.68 29.97 -9.88
C LEU A 76 14.26 28.98 -8.78
N ILE A 77 15.22 28.55 -7.94
CA ILE A 77 14.98 27.57 -6.88
C ILE A 77 14.02 28.13 -5.81
N PHE A 78 13.29 27.23 -5.13
CA PHE A 78 12.32 27.58 -4.10
C PHE A 78 12.99 28.15 -2.86
N GLY A 79 12.49 29.30 -2.39
CA GLY A 79 12.97 29.96 -1.18
C GLY A 79 12.44 29.32 0.11
N ILE A 80 12.97 29.77 1.26
CA ILE A 80 12.65 29.23 2.59
C ILE A 80 11.13 29.27 2.88
N THR A 81 10.47 30.39 2.57
CA THR A 81 9.02 30.56 2.79
C THR A 81 8.17 29.62 1.93
N GLU A 82 8.62 29.34 0.71
CA GLU A 82 7.96 28.41 -0.19
C GLU A 82 8.15 26.97 0.29
N ILE A 83 9.35 26.63 0.77
CA ILE A 83 9.64 25.33 1.39
C ILE A 83 8.76 25.12 2.63
N ASP A 84 8.60 26.14 3.49
CA ASP A 84 7.69 26.09 4.64
C ASP A 84 6.24 25.87 4.21
N SER A 85 5.80 26.57 3.16
CA SER A 85 4.48 26.39 2.55
C SER A 85 4.28 24.96 2.03
N LEU A 86 5.27 24.41 1.34
CA LEU A 86 5.24 23.04 0.82
C LEU A 86 5.15 22.02 1.96
N VAL A 87 6.00 22.13 2.98
CA VAL A 87 5.97 21.19 4.12
C VAL A 87 4.66 21.31 4.89
N SER A 88 4.13 22.52 5.06
CA SER A 88 2.78 22.74 5.63
C SER A 88 1.69 22.08 4.79
N TYR A 89 1.80 22.11 3.45
CA TYR A 89 0.87 21.42 2.57
C TYR A 89 0.99 19.89 2.66
N LEU A 90 2.21 19.36 2.70
CA LEU A 90 2.49 17.93 2.80
C LEU A 90 2.09 17.36 4.17
N SER A 91 2.17 18.15 5.24
CA SER A 91 1.76 17.73 6.58
C SER A 91 0.25 17.56 6.70
N LYS A 92 -0.55 18.19 5.83
CA LYS A 92 -2.00 18.09 5.86
C LYS A 92 -2.52 16.77 5.28
N ASN A 93 -3.49 16.17 5.97
CA ASN A 93 -4.30 15.07 5.46
C ASN A 93 -5.44 15.61 4.59
N GLN A 94 -5.12 15.88 3.33
CA GLN A 94 -6.03 16.46 2.33
C GLN A 94 -7.33 15.66 2.14
N ARG A 95 -7.37 14.36 2.45
CA ARG A 95 -8.59 13.55 2.36
C ARG A 95 -9.53 13.82 3.54
N GLN A 96 -8.99 13.86 4.76
CA GLN A 96 -9.78 14.16 5.96
C GLN A 96 -10.29 15.60 5.93
N LEU A 97 -9.46 16.56 5.49
CA LEU A 97 -9.86 17.96 5.36
C LEU A 97 -11.02 18.17 4.36
N LYS A 98 -11.09 17.38 3.28
CA LYS A 98 -12.25 17.42 2.37
C LYS A 98 -13.50 16.85 3.02
N LYS A 99 -13.37 15.70 3.67
CA LYS A 99 -14.49 15.06 4.35
C LYS A 99 -15.10 15.97 5.44
N GLN A 100 -14.27 16.65 6.22
CA GLN A 100 -14.72 17.64 7.21
C GLN A 100 -15.40 18.88 6.59
N LYS A 101 -15.01 19.28 5.38
CA LYS A 101 -15.69 20.39 4.68
C LYS A 101 -17.06 19.97 4.12
N GLU A 102 -17.23 18.69 3.81
CA GLU A 102 -18.47 18.08 3.34
C GLU A 102 -19.43 17.78 4.51
N ASP A 103 -18.92 17.32 5.66
CA ASP A 103 -19.68 16.93 6.86
C ASP A 103 -20.03 18.11 7.80
N LYS A 104 -20.27 19.32 7.28
CA LYS A 104 -20.41 20.59 8.05
C LYS A 104 -21.62 20.70 9.03
N GLU A 105 -22.32 19.61 9.36
CA GLU A 105 -23.51 19.61 10.22
C GLU A 105 -23.35 18.92 11.60
N SER A 106 -22.20 18.32 11.92
CA SER A 106 -22.01 17.77 13.28
C SER A 106 -21.05 18.64 14.09
N ASP A 107 -21.63 19.48 14.94
CA ASP A 107 -20.97 20.21 16.01
C ASP A 107 -20.58 19.22 17.12
N ASP A 108 -19.38 18.64 17.04
CA ASP A 108 -18.79 17.97 18.20
C ASP A 108 -17.28 18.22 18.27
N SER A 109 -16.89 18.85 19.37
CA SER A 109 -15.60 19.48 19.64
C SER A 109 -14.54 18.46 20.08
N VAL A 110 -14.13 17.56 19.18
CA VAL A 110 -12.96 16.68 19.36
C VAL A 110 -12.03 16.75 18.13
N LEU A 111 -11.52 17.96 17.83
CA LEU A 111 -10.98 18.29 16.49
C LEU A 111 -9.59 18.96 16.47
N ALA A 112 -8.64 18.58 17.33
CA ALA A 112 -7.31 19.23 17.33
C ALA A 112 -6.18 18.50 16.55
N PHE A 113 -6.33 17.22 16.18
CA PHE A 113 -5.25 16.46 15.50
C PHE A 113 -5.66 15.75 14.19
N ALA A 114 -6.94 15.88 13.79
CA ALA A 114 -7.53 15.13 12.67
C ALA A 114 -7.16 15.66 11.27
N GLY A 115 -6.40 16.75 11.18
CA GLY A 115 -6.02 17.40 9.92
C GLY A 115 -4.62 17.07 9.41
N TYR A 116 -3.78 16.38 10.19
CA TYR A 116 -2.36 16.18 9.89
C TYR A 116 -1.98 14.71 9.71
N VAL A 117 -0.95 14.46 8.90
CA VAL A 117 -0.35 13.13 8.76
C VAL A 117 0.65 12.86 9.88
N SER A 118 0.94 11.58 10.14
CA SER A 118 1.98 11.22 11.10
C SER A 118 3.36 11.68 10.63
N ALA A 119 4.29 11.88 11.58
CA ALA A 119 5.67 12.24 11.30
C ALA A 119 6.33 11.32 10.26
N GLY A 120 6.18 10.00 10.40
CA GLY A 120 6.72 9.04 9.43
C GLY A 120 6.09 9.15 8.03
N VAL A 121 4.81 9.51 7.92
CA VAL A 121 4.17 9.77 6.62
C VAL A 121 4.67 11.08 6.02
N LEU A 122 4.86 12.13 6.83
CA LEU A 122 5.45 13.39 6.38
C LEU A 122 6.87 13.17 5.86
N THR A 123 7.71 12.41 6.59
CA THR A 123 9.05 12.01 6.15
C THR A 123 9.01 11.34 4.77
N GLN A 124 8.13 10.35 4.58
CA GLN A 124 7.97 9.67 3.28
C GLN A 124 7.52 10.61 2.15
N LYS A 125 6.70 11.61 2.45
CA LYS A 125 6.30 12.62 1.47
C LYS A 125 7.47 13.54 1.11
N ILE A 126 8.23 14.00 2.11
CA ILE A 126 9.42 14.83 1.90
C ILE A 126 10.48 14.07 1.10
N ASP A 127 10.77 12.81 1.45
CA ASP A 127 11.73 11.97 0.72
C ASP A 127 11.35 11.81 -0.76
N ALA A 128 10.06 11.55 -1.03
CA ALA A 128 9.55 11.45 -2.38
C ALA A 128 9.76 12.73 -3.20
N VAL A 129 9.56 13.90 -2.57
CA VAL A 129 9.76 15.21 -3.19
C VAL A 129 11.23 15.48 -3.44
N ARG A 130 12.10 15.18 -2.47
CA ARG A 130 13.55 15.38 -2.59
C ARG A 130 14.17 14.54 -3.69
N GLU A 131 13.83 13.24 -3.73
CA GLU A 131 14.26 12.34 -4.81
C GLU A 131 13.82 12.87 -6.19
N TYR A 132 12.63 13.47 -6.26
CA TYR A 132 12.12 14.05 -7.50
C TYR A 132 12.84 15.35 -7.89
N PHE A 133 13.11 16.26 -6.95
CA PHE A 133 13.88 17.47 -7.24
C PHE A 133 15.31 17.15 -7.69
N THR A 134 15.95 16.15 -7.09
CA THR A 134 17.25 15.65 -7.58
C THR A 134 17.17 15.19 -9.03
N TRP A 135 16.13 14.43 -9.39
CA TRP A 135 15.94 13.98 -10.75
C TRP A 135 15.65 15.15 -11.72
N LEU A 136 14.83 16.14 -11.32
CA LEU A 136 14.58 17.33 -12.13
C LEU A 136 15.86 18.15 -12.37
N GLY A 137 16.73 18.29 -11.36
CA GLY A 137 18.02 18.95 -11.52
C GLY A 137 18.94 18.25 -12.52
N GLN A 138 18.96 16.91 -12.49
CA GLN A 138 19.68 16.09 -13.47
C GLN A 138 19.10 16.24 -14.88
N LEU A 139 17.77 16.24 -14.99
CA LEU A 139 17.07 16.44 -16.27
C LEU A 139 17.35 17.82 -16.86
N ALA A 140 17.44 18.86 -16.02
CA ALA A 140 17.67 20.24 -16.47
C ALA A 140 19.04 20.46 -17.15
N VAL A 141 19.99 19.54 -16.95
CA VAL A 141 21.34 19.58 -17.53
C VAL A 141 21.60 18.52 -18.61
N GLU A 142 20.66 17.61 -18.87
CA GLU A 142 20.85 16.43 -19.74
C GLU A 142 21.39 16.77 -21.14
N ASN A 143 21.05 17.95 -21.67
CA ASN A 143 21.49 18.42 -23.00
C ASN A 143 22.23 19.76 -22.95
N ARG A 144 22.82 20.10 -21.80
CA ARG A 144 23.62 21.34 -21.65
C ARG A 144 25.10 21.05 -21.81
N LEU A 145 25.84 22.05 -22.28
CA LEU A 145 27.30 22.00 -22.27
C LEU A 145 27.80 22.01 -20.82
N ILE A 146 28.85 21.25 -20.54
CA ILE A 146 29.48 21.22 -19.21
C ILE A 146 30.05 22.59 -18.79
N THR A 147 30.34 23.47 -19.77
CA THR A 147 30.83 24.82 -19.57
C THR A 147 29.73 25.85 -19.28
N ASP A 148 28.46 25.48 -19.41
CA ASP A 148 27.33 26.32 -19.02
C ASP A 148 27.41 26.58 -17.50
N PRO A 149 27.47 27.85 -17.03
CA PRO A 149 27.49 28.16 -15.60
C PRO A 149 26.32 27.54 -14.83
N TYR A 150 25.19 27.33 -15.49
CA TYR A 150 24.04 26.66 -14.90
C TYR A 150 24.32 25.18 -14.56
N TYR A 151 25.12 24.48 -15.39
CA TYR A 151 25.47 23.07 -15.21
C TYR A 151 26.12 22.82 -13.83
N THR A 152 27.03 23.73 -13.42
CA THR A 152 27.73 23.62 -12.14
C THR A 152 26.93 24.19 -10.97
N ALA A 153 26.05 25.17 -11.22
CA ALA A 153 25.27 25.84 -10.18
C ALA A 153 24.05 25.03 -9.70
N ILE A 154 23.40 24.25 -10.58
CA ILE A 154 22.12 23.62 -10.25
C ILE A 154 22.25 22.50 -9.21
N ALA A 155 23.32 21.70 -9.26
CA ALA A 155 23.47 20.57 -8.34
C ALA A 155 23.61 21.01 -6.86
N PRO A 156 24.47 22.00 -6.51
CA PRO A 156 24.48 22.60 -5.18
C PRO A 156 23.12 23.20 -4.78
N ALA A 157 22.46 23.92 -5.68
CA ALA A 157 21.18 24.56 -5.36
C ALA A 157 20.06 23.55 -5.05
N ILE A 158 20.00 22.43 -5.78
CA ILE A 158 19.09 21.31 -5.49
C ILE A 158 19.45 20.61 -4.19
N LYS A 159 20.76 20.48 -3.88
CA LYS A 159 21.21 19.94 -2.60
C LYS A 159 20.73 20.82 -1.44
N ASP A 160 20.91 22.14 -1.53
CA ASP A 160 20.50 23.08 -0.48
C ASP A 160 18.98 23.08 -0.29
N LEU A 161 18.20 23.02 -1.39
CA LEU A 161 16.75 22.83 -1.34
C LEU A 161 16.38 21.53 -0.60
N ASN A 162 17.05 20.43 -0.91
CA ASN A 162 16.79 19.13 -0.30
C ASN A 162 17.20 19.09 1.18
N ASP A 163 18.27 19.78 1.57
CA ASP A 163 18.73 19.90 2.95
C ASP A 163 17.74 20.75 3.77
N ALA A 164 17.24 21.84 3.20
CA ALA A 164 16.19 22.66 3.81
C ALA A 164 14.87 21.90 4.00
N LEU A 165 14.49 21.03 3.04
CA LEU A 165 13.35 20.13 3.21
C LEU A 165 13.58 19.10 4.33
N ASP A 166 14.78 18.54 4.41
CA ASP A 166 15.14 17.56 5.43
C ASP A 166 15.13 18.12 6.84
N ALA A 167 15.60 19.37 7.01
CA ALA A 167 15.59 20.07 8.29
C ALA A 167 14.18 20.21 8.90
N ARG A 168 13.12 20.06 8.09
CA ARG A 168 11.71 20.16 8.51
C ARG A 168 11.06 18.81 8.77
N LYS A 169 11.79 17.70 8.64
CA LYS A 169 11.31 16.40 9.09
C LYS A 169 11.18 16.41 10.60
N VAL A 170 10.05 15.89 11.08
CA VAL A 170 9.80 15.76 12.51
C VAL A 170 10.16 14.33 12.93
N SER A 171 10.91 14.19 14.01
CA SER A 171 11.09 12.90 14.67
C SER A 171 9.82 12.51 15.39
N GLY A 172 9.15 11.45 14.93
CA GLY A 172 7.97 10.91 15.60
C GLY A 172 8.35 9.95 16.71
N ILE A 173 7.58 9.92 17.79
CA ILE A 173 7.66 8.84 18.78
C ILE A 173 7.21 7.55 18.09
N THR A 174 8.13 6.60 17.92
CA THR A 174 7.79 5.24 17.50
C THR A 174 7.01 4.56 18.61
N LYS A 175 5.68 4.56 18.51
CA LYS A 175 4.85 3.71 19.39
C LYS A 175 5.28 2.25 19.22
N LYS A 176 5.52 1.57 20.35
CA LYS A 176 5.81 0.12 20.36
C LYS A 176 4.67 -0.60 19.62
N ARG A 177 5.02 -1.52 18.73
CA ARG A 177 4.02 -2.30 18.01
C ARG A 177 3.43 -3.33 18.98
N ILE A 178 2.14 -3.24 19.25
CA ILE A 178 1.43 -4.07 20.22
C ILE A 178 0.56 -5.07 19.46
N GLY A 179 0.80 -6.37 19.67
CA GLY A 179 -0.03 -7.47 19.16
C GLY A 179 -1.40 -7.52 19.82
N LEU A 180 -2.23 -8.49 19.41
CA LEU A 180 -3.42 -8.87 20.15
C LEU A 180 -3.05 -9.64 21.42
N THR A 181 -3.75 -9.37 22.52
CA THR A 181 -3.70 -10.17 23.76
C THR A 181 -4.29 -11.56 23.53
N ASP A 182 -3.95 -12.55 24.36
CA ASP A 182 -4.49 -13.91 24.25
C ASP A 182 -6.02 -13.95 24.28
N LYS A 183 -6.64 -13.09 25.10
CA LYS A 183 -8.10 -12.94 25.15
C LYS A 183 -8.67 -12.40 23.84
N GLU A 184 -8.04 -11.39 23.24
CA GLU A 184 -8.44 -10.85 21.92
C GLU A 184 -8.28 -11.93 20.82
N GLN A 185 -7.21 -12.72 20.86
CA GLN A 185 -6.97 -13.80 19.90
C GLN A 185 -8.02 -14.91 20.00
N GLN A 186 -8.27 -15.41 21.22
CA GLN A 186 -9.26 -16.45 21.47
C GLN A 186 -10.65 -15.97 21.05
N PHE A 187 -11.02 -14.73 21.40
CA PHE A 187 -12.28 -14.13 20.99
C PHE A 187 -12.37 -14.01 19.46
N LEU A 188 -11.31 -13.56 18.80
CA LEU A 188 -11.27 -13.43 17.35
C LEU A 188 -11.45 -14.79 16.65
N LEU A 189 -10.77 -15.85 17.10
CA LEU A 189 -10.92 -17.19 16.54
C LEU A 189 -12.33 -17.76 16.79
N LEU A 190 -12.88 -17.55 17.99
CA LEU A 190 -14.23 -17.98 18.36
C LEU A 190 -15.29 -17.30 17.48
N ILE A 191 -15.27 -15.96 17.41
CA ILE A 191 -16.31 -15.19 16.75
C ILE A 191 -16.26 -15.32 15.22
N THR A 192 -15.09 -15.63 14.67
CA THR A 192 -14.92 -15.90 13.24
C THR A 192 -15.15 -17.35 12.88
N HIS A 193 -15.35 -18.26 13.84
CA HIS A 193 -15.59 -19.67 13.57
C HIS A 193 -16.81 -19.87 12.65
N PRO A 194 -16.77 -20.79 11.66
CA PRO A 194 -17.80 -20.86 10.62
C PRO A 194 -19.24 -21.12 11.13
N THR A 195 -19.35 -21.88 12.22
CA THR A 195 -20.63 -22.24 12.83
C THR A 195 -21.09 -21.26 13.90
N HIS A 196 -20.28 -20.26 14.27
CA HIS A 196 -20.64 -19.34 15.35
C HIS A 196 -21.85 -18.48 14.93
N PRO A 197 -22.92 -18.41 15.75
CA PRO A 197 -24.14 -17.71 15.40
C PRO A 197 -23.91 -16.20 15.18
N GLU A 198 -23.05 -15.58 15.99
CA GLU A 198 -22.72 -14.15 15.88
C GLU A 198 -21.64 -13.84 14.83
N ASN A 199 -21.19 -14.81 14.02
CA ASN A 199 -20.19 -14.56 12.99
C ASN A 199 -20.74 -13.54 11.97
N PRO A 200 -20.11 -12.35 11.83
CA PRO A 200 -20.67 -11.27 11.04
C PRO A 200 -20.47 -11.46 9.53
N PHE A 201 -19.73 -12.48 9.10
CA PHE A 201 -19.51 -12.77 7.70
C PHE A 201 -20.66 -13.59 7.10
N GLU A 202 -20.93 -13.34 5.81
CA GLU A 202 -21.84 -14.16 5.01
C GLU A 202 -21.42 -15.63 5.05
N SER A 203 -22.39 -16.54 5.16
CA SER A 203 -22.17 -17.99 5.29
C SER A 203 -21.17 -18.55 4.29
N ARG A 204 -21.29 -18.17 3.01
CA ARG A 204 -20.40 -18.58 1.91
C ARG A 204 -18.93 -18.14 2.04
N THR A 205 -18.61 -17.24 2.98
CA THR A 205 -17.26 -16.71 3.19
C THR A 205 -16.68 -17.04 4.56
N ARG A 206 -17.47 -17.62 5.47
CA ARG A 206 -17.04 -17.81 6.86
C ARG A 206 -15.82 -18.70 6.96
N VAL A 207 -15.80 -19.86 6.28
CA VAL A 207 -14.65 -20.78 6.27
C VAL A 207 -13.39 -20.09 5.75
N ARG A 208 -13.48 -19.42 4.59
CA ARG A 208 -12.37 -18.66 4.01
C ARG A 208 -11.84 -17.61 4.98
N ASN A 209 -12.73 -16.79 5.55
CA ASN A 209 -12.34 -15.66 6.38
C ASN A 209 -11.74 -16.14 7.71
N HIS A 210 -12.32 -17.16 8.34
CA HIS A 210 -11.80 -17.81 9.53
C HIS A 210 -10.38 -18.34 9.30
N LEU A 211 -10.18 -19.09 8.21
CA LEU A 211 -8.89 -19.67 7.87
C LEU A 211 -7.83 -18.59 7.64
N ILE A 212 -8.17 -17.46 7.03
CA ILE A 212 -7.24 -16.33 6.87
C ILE A 212 -6.79 -15.79 8.25
N PHE A 213 -7.72 -15.59 9.19
CA PHE A 213 -7.35 -15.14 10.55
C PHE A 213 -6.53 -16.19 11.29
N LYS A 214 -6.93 -17.47 11.24
CA LYS A 214 -6.22 -18.61 11.86
C LYS A 214 -4.78 -18.68 11.34
N MET A 215 -4.57 -18.61 10.03
CA MET A 215 -3.23 -18.61 9.43
C MET A 215 -2.40 -17.36 9.78
N LEU A 216 -3.00 -16.17 9.83
CA LEU A 216 -2.25 -14.95 10.20
C LEU A 216 -1.73 -15.01 11.64
N LEU A 217 -2.55 -15.53 12.57
CA LEU A 217 -2.19 -15.69 13.97
C LEU A 217 -1.16 -16.80 14.16
N LEU A 218 -1.39 -17.99 13.61
CA LEU A 218 -0.55 -19.16 13.87
C LEU A 218 0.77 -19.16 13.08
N CYS A 219 0.79 -18.56 11.89
CA CYS A 219 1.99 -18.57 11.03
C CYS A 219 2.82 -17.27 11.10
N GLY A 220 2.31 -16.20 11.71
CA GLY A 220 3.02 -14.91 11.82
C GLY A 220 3.39 -14.26 10.46
N VAL A 221 2.70 -14.63 9.39
CA VAL A 221 2.98 -14.16 8.03
C VAL A 221 2.47 -12.75 7.78
N ARG A 222 3.10 -12.01 6.85
CA ARG A 222 2.53 -10.73 6.41
C ARG A 222 1.28 -10.99 5.59
N LEU A 223 0.27 -10.13 5.72
CA LEU A 223 -0.97 -10.20 4.92
C LEU A 223 -0.68 -10.36 3.42
N GLY A 224 0.21 -9.53 2.87
CA GLY A 224 0.56 -9.62 1.45
C GLY A 224 1.19 -10.97 1.05
N GLU A 225 1.97 -11.60 1.93
CA GLU A 225 2.51 -12.95 1.68
C GLU A 225 1.36 -13.98 1.61
N LEU A 226 0.41 -13.91 2.53
CA LEU A 226 -0.75 -14.79 2.56
C LEU A 226 -1.69 -14.58 1.37
N MET A 227 -1.93 -13.32 0.98
CA MET A 227 -2.74 -12.97 -0.20
C MET A 227 -2.03 -13.30 -1.52
N ALA A 228 -0.71 -13.51 -1.50
CA ALA A 228 0.05 -13.99 -2.64
C ALA A 228 0.19 -15.52 -2.67
N LEU A 229 -0.24 -16.22 -1.61
CA LEU A 229 -0.01 -17.65 -1.48
C LEU A 229 -0.72 -18.44 -2.59
N ARG A 230 0.06 -19.30 -3.25
CA ARG A 230 -0.42 -20.20 -4.30
C ARG A 230 -0.54 -21.63 -3.82
N ILE A 231 -1.45 -22.36 -4.47
CA ILE A 231 -1.76 -23.77 -4.15
C ILE A 231 -0.52 -24.65 -4.33
N ASN A 232 0.28 -24.40 -5.37
CA ASN A 232 1.51 -25.17 -5.63
C ASN A 232 2.60 -24.97 -4.57
N ASN A 233 2.45 -23.99 -3.68
CA ASN A 233 3.35 -23.74 -2.56
C ASN A 233 2.81 -24.30 -1.22
N CYS A 234 1.69 -25.03 -1.26
CA CYS A 234 1.07 -25.67 -0.10
C CYS A 234 1.39 -27.18 -0.11
N HIS A 235 2.28 -27.61 0.77
CA HIS A 235 2.66 -29.01 0.96
C HIS A 235 1.94 -29.54 2.21
N LEU A 236 0.69 -29.96 2.06
CA LEU A 236 -0.23 -30.17 3.18
C LEU A 236 -0.36 -31.63 3.63
N LEU A 237 0.28 -32.56 2.91
CA LEU A 237 0.22 -34.00 3.18
C LEU A 237 1.54 -34.48 3.80
N GLY A 238 1.45 -35.54 4.61
CA GLY A 238 2.59 -36.15 5.31
C GLY A 238 2.81 -35.62 6.73
N ASP A 239 3.85 -36.12 7.38
CA ASP A 239 4.11 -35.89 8.81
C ASP A 239 4.62 -34.48 9.13
N THR A 240 5.15 -33.78 8.12
CA THR A 240 5.73 -32.43 8.27
C THR A 240 5.16 -31.46 7.24
N PRO A 241 3.85 -31.16 7.30
CA PRO A 241 3.23 -30.27 6.33
C PRO A 241 3.79 -28.86 6.44
N TYR A 242 3.97 -28.18 5.32
CA TYR A 242 4.53 -26.82 5.28
C TYR A 242 3.99 -25.99 4.11
N ILE A 243 4.17 -24.68 4.24
CA ILE A 243 3.88 -23.69 3.20
C ILE A 243 5.15 -22.95 2.84
N ARG A 244 5.40 -22.82 1.54
CA ARG A 244 6.54 -22.06 1.02
C ARG A 244 6.15 -20.63 0.65
N PHE A 245 6.80 -19.65 1.27
CA PHE A 245 6.65 -18.23 0.94
C PHE A 245 7.86 -17.72 0.16
N GLY A 246 7.69 -16.60 -0.56
CA GLY A 246 8.76 -15.87 -1.23
C GLY A 246 9.13 -16.35 -2.65
N GLN A 247 8.49 -17.41 -3.16
CA GLN A 247 8.61 -17.83 -4.56
C GLN A 247 7.39 -17.38 -5.38
N ASN A 248 7.31 -16.10 -5.71
CA ASN A 248 6.29 -15.58 -6.63
C ASN A 248 6.89 -15.39 -8.03
N LEU A 249 7.27 -16.50 -8.67
CA LEU A 249 7.93 -16.53 -9.99
C LEU A 249 7.07 -16.00 -11.16
N THR A 250 5.80 -15.62 -10.91
CA THR A 250 4.81 -15.40 -11.98
C THR A 250 3.91 -14.19 -11.69
N LYS A 251 4.50 -13.09 -11.16
CA LYS A 251 3.83 -11.77 -11.00
C LYS A 251 3.09 -11.31 -12.27
N GLU A 252 3.60 -11.74 -13.41
CA GLU A 252 3.08 -11.59 -14.77
C GLU A 252 1.63 -12.10 -14.91
N SER A 253 1.35 -13.27 -14.35
CA SER A 253 0.03 -13.92 -14.42
C SER A 253 -0.97 -13.44 -13.36
N ASP A 254 -0.56 -12.55 -12.46
CA ASP A 254 -1.46 -12.01 -11.43
C ASP A 254 -2.46 -11.04 -12.07
N PRO A 255 -3.79 -11.24 -11.94
CA PRO A 255 -4.77 -10.34 -12.56
C PRO A 255 -4.98 -9.04 -11.77
N ARG A 256 -4.39 -8.89 -10.57
CA ARG A 256 -4.57 -7.69 -9.74
C ARG A 256 -3.78 -6.52 -10.35
N SER A 257 -4.36 -5.32 -10.30
CA SER A 257 -3.68 -4.10 -10.74
C SER A 257 -2.41 -3.83 -9.93
N VAL A 258 -2.44 -4.12 -8.63
CA VAL A 258 -1.28 -4.04 -7.73
C VAL A 258 -1.12 -5.37 -7.00
N PRO A 259 -0.27 -6.29 -7.51
CA PRO A 259 0.02 -7.54 -6.82
C PRO A 259 0.67 -7.29 -5.46
N PRO A 260 0.39 -8.11 -4.46
CA PRO A 260 1.17 -8.18 -3.25
C PRO A 260 2.57 -8.70 -3.58
N GLU A 261 3.59 -7.96 -3.16
CA GLU A 261 4.98 -8.35 -3.36
C GLU A 261 5.58 -8.88 -2.06
N ALA A 262 6.33 -9.98 -2.16
CA ALA A 262 7.02 -10.58 -1.02
C ALA A 262 8.21 -9.69 -0.66
N LYS A 263 8.16 -9.04 0.52
CA LYS A 263 9.28 -8.27 1.09
C LYS A 263 10.31 -9.16 1.82
N THR A 264 10.28 -10.45 1.57
CA THR A 264 10.89 -11.49 2.41
C THR A 264 11.62 -12.50 1.56
N LEU A 265 12.78 -12.92 2.05
CA LEU A 265 13.49 -14.05 1.49
C LEU A 265 12.61 -15.31 1.52
N PRO A 266 12.75 -16.21 0.54
CA PRO A 266 12.01 -17.45 0.52
C PRO A 266 12.22 -18.27 1.79
N ARG A 267 11.13 -18.81 2.36
CA ARG A 267 11.18 -19.66 3.55
C ARG A 267 10.01 -20.64 3.60
N ASN A 268 10.20 -21.73 4.32
CA ASN A 268 9.14 -22.67 4.66
C ASN A 268 8.57 -22.33 6.05
N ILE A 269 7.25 -22.46 6.19
CA ILE A 269 6.56 -22.40 7.48
C ILE A 269 5.85 -23.74 7.67
N TYR A 270 6.28 -24.49 8.67
CA TYR A 270 5.67 -25.76 9.03
C TYR A 270 4.33 -25.53 9.73
N LEU A 271 3.37 -26.40 9.44
CA LEU A 271 2.02 -26.34 9.97
C LEU A 271 1.80 -27.49 10.96
N THR A 272 0.84 -27.32 11.85
CA THR A 272 0.24 -28.46 12.55
C THR A 272 -0.60 -29.28 11.57
N THR A 273 -0.77 -30.57 11.85
CA THR A 273 -1.61 -31.47 11.03
C THR A 273 -3.05 -30.95 10.91
N GLU A 274 -3.59 -30.38 11.99
CA GLU A 274 -4.93 -29.76 11.99
C GLU A 274 -5.02 -28.57 11.02
N LEU A 275 -4.07 -27.62 11.09
CA LEU A 275 -4.10 -26.45 10.21
C LEU A 275 -3.85 -26.84 8.74
N ALA A 276 -3.02 -27.85 8.51
CA ALA A 276 -2.81 -28.40 7.17
C ALA A 276 -4.10 -29.03 6.62
N ALA A 277 -4.83 -29.80 7.44
CA ALA A 277 -6.10 -30.40 7.07
C ALA A 277 -7.20 -29.36 6.80
N ASP A 278 -7.30 -28.31 7.64
CA ASP A 278 -8.23 -27.19 7.41
C ASP A 278 -7.96 -26.50 6.07
N LEU A 279 -6.69 -26.24 5.76
CA LEU A 279 -6.28 -25.59 4.54
C LEU A 279 -6.51 -26.48 3.31
N ASP A 280 -6.21 -27.78 3.41
CA ASP A 280 -6.46 -28.74 2.34
C ASP A 280 -7.96 -28.89 2.07
N SER A 281 -8.76 -29.05 3.12
CA SER A 281 -10.23 -29.11 3.02
C SER A 281 -10.81 -27.86 2.37
N TYR A 282 -10.34 -26.66 2.75
CA TYR A 282 -10.77 -25.43 2.09
C TYR A 282 -10.39 -25.40 0.60
N ILE A 283 -9.17 -25.81 0.23
CA ILE A 283 -8.70 -25.83 -1.17
C ILE A 283 -9.49 -26.85 -2.00
N MET A 284 -9.75 -28.04 -1.44
CA MET A 284 -10.36 -29.16 -2.15
C MET A 284 -11.89 -29.07 -2.20
N ASN A 285 -12.53 -28.52 -1.16
CA ASN A 285 -13.98 -28.50 -1.03
C ASN A 285 -14.51 -27.09 -1.31
N GLU A 286 -14.39 -26.19 -0.35
CA GLU A 286 -15.00 -24.84 -0.39
C GLU A 286 -14.58 -24.03 -1.63
N ARG A 287 -13.28 -23.99 -1.95
CA ARG A 287 -12.76 -23.24 -3.09
C ARG A 287 -13.23 -23.84 -4.43
N LYS A 288 -13.24 -25.16 -4.56
CA LYS A 288 -13.65 -25.87 -5.79
C LYS A 288 -15.17 -25.98 -5.96
N ALA A 289 -15.94 -25.92 -4.87
CA ALA A 289 -17.40 -25.98 -4.86
C ALA A 289 -18.05 -24.77 -5.52
N ARG A 290 -17.32 -23.65 -5.67
CA ARG A 290 -17.75 -22.42 -6.36
C ARG A 290 -17.91 -22.55 -7.88
N GLY A 291 -17.96 -23.76 -8.41
CA GLY A 291 -18.26 -24.05 -9.81
C GLY A 291 -17.05 -24.07 -10.74
N LYS A 292 -17.32 -24.33 -12.03
CA LYS A 292 -16.29 -24.52 -13.08
C LYS A 292 -15.36 -23.31 -13.22
N ILE A 293 -15.88 -22.09 -13.04
CA ILE A 293 -15.10 -20.85 -13.20
C ILE A 293 -14.05 -20.73 -12.09
N ALA A 294 -14.39 -21.07 -10.84
CA ALA A 294 -13.43 -21.05 -9.73
C ALA A 294 -12.32 -22.11 -9.87
N ARG A 295 -12.61 -23.24 -10.52
CA ARG A 295 -11.61 -24.28 -10.82
C ARG A 295 -10.60 -23.84 -11.88
N LYS A 296 -11.00 -22.96 -12.80
CA LYS A 296 -10.13 -22.33 -13.81
C LYS A 296 -9.47 -21.05 -13.33
N ALA A 297 -9.82 -20.57 -12.12
CA ALA A 297 -9.25 -19.35 -11.57
C ALA A 297 -7.74 -19.51 -11.31
N PRO A 298 -6.97 -18.41 -11.32
CA PRO A 298 -5.55 -18.42 -11.01
C PRO A 298 -5.24 -19.23 -9.73
N PRO A 299 -4.09 -19.93 -9.66
CA PRO A 299 -3.81 -20.93 -8.62
C PRO A 299 -3.43 -20.33 -7.25
N TYR A 300 -4.13 -19.27 -6.84
CA TYR A 300 -4.03 -18.65 -5.51
C TYR A 300 -4.99 -19.33 -4.53
N VAL A 301 -4.57 -19.44 -3.27
CA VAL A 301 -5.35 -20.09 -2.21
C VAL A 301 -6.64 -19.31 -1.94
N PHE A 302 -6.53 -18.01 -1.69
CA PHE A 302 -7.68 -17.17 -1.35
C PHE A 302 -8.18 -16.37 -2.55
N LEU A 303 -9.45 -16.60 -2.91
CA LEU A 303 -10.13 -15.92 -4.01
C LEU A 303 -11.23 -14.99 -3.47
N ASN A 304 -11.53 -13.91 -4.20
CA ASN A 304 -12.68 -13.06 -3.93
C ASN A 304 -14.02 -13.78 -4.26
N THR A 305 -15.14 -13.19 -3.87
CA THR A 305 -16.50 -13.77 -4.06
C THR A 305 -17.16 -13.41 -5.39
N LEU A 306 -16.44 -12.81 -6.34
CA LEU A 306 -16.99 -12.42 -7.64
C LEU A 306 -17.38 -13.65 -8.49
N ASN A 307 -18.28 -13.44 -9.47
CA ASN A 307 -18.72 -14.46 -10.42
C ASN A 307 -17.55 -15.02 -11.24
N ALA A 308 -16.60 -14.16 -11.63
CA ALA A 308 -15.30 -14.53 -12.17
C ALA A 308 -14.25 -14.36 -11.06
N PRO A 309 -13.87 -15.43 -10.34
CA PRO A 309 -13.05 -15.30 -9.15
C PRO A 309 -11.62 -14.88 -9.51
N THR A 310 -11.13 -13.85 -8.84
CA THR A 310 -9.73 -13.44 -8.90
C THR A 310 -9.09 -13.52 -7.51
N PRO A 311 -7.74 -13.53 -7.42
CA PRO A 311 -7.05 -13.55 -6.14
C PRO A 311 -7.52 -12.41 -5.24
N MET A 312 -7.74 -12.73 -3.97
CA MET A 312 -8.23 -11.76 -3.00
C MET A 312 -7.21 -10.62 -2.82
N THR A 313 -7.70 -9.39 -2.62
CA THR A 313 -6.85 -8.23 -2.38
C THR A 313 -6.68 -8.00 -0.88
N ASP A 314 -5.57 -7.37 -0.48
CA ASP A 314 -5.36 -6.95 0.91
C ASP A 314 -6.55 -6.10 1.41
N GLY A 315 -7.09 -5.23 0.56
CA GLY A 315 -8.23 -4.35 0.88
C GLY A 315 -9.47 -5.09 1.35
N ALA A 316 -9.74 -6.29 0.83
CA ALA A 316 -10.84 -7.13 1.30
C ALA A 316 -10.61 -7.57 2.75
N PHE A 317 -9.37 -7.88 3.14
CA PHE A 317 -9.04 -8.18 4.53
C PHE A 317 -9.18 -6.97 5.45
N TYR A 318 -8.77 -5.78 5.00
CA TYR A 318 -9.02 -4.54 5.75
C TYR A 318 -10.51 -4.31 6.02
N HIS A 319 -11.38 -4.60 5.04
CA HIS A 319 -12.83 -4.55 5.25
C HIS A 319 -13.30 -5.57 6.29
N MET A 320 -12.75 -6.79 6.29
CA MET A 320 -13.09 -7.79 7.31
C MET A 320 -12.72 -7.33 8.72
N CYS A 321 -11.52 -6.77 8.91
CA CYS A 321 -11.14 -6.19 10.20
C CYS A 321 -12.06 -5.05 10.61
N LYS A 322 -12.37 -4.14 9.70
CA LYS A 322 -13.27 -3.01 9.97
C LYS A 322 -14.65 -3.48 10.43
N LEU A 323 -15.23 -4.45 9.73
CA LEU A 323 -16.53 -5.04 10.10
C LEU A 323 -16.49 -5.65 11.52
N LEU A 324 -15.43 -6.38 11.85
CA LEU A 324 -15.25 -6.95 13.20
C LEU A 324 -15.07 -5.88 14.27
N CYS A 325 -14.32 -4.81 13.99
CA CYS A 325 -14.20 -3.65 14.89
C CYS A 325 -15.57 -3.00 15.15
N GLU A 326 -16.39 -2.84 14.11
CA GLU A 326 -17.72 -2.22 14.21
C GLU A 326 -18.71 -3.10 14.98
N LYS A 327 -18.68 -4.42 14.77
CA LYS A 327 -19.57 -5.37 15.45
C LYS A 327 -19.17 -5.66 16.90
N PHE A 328 -17.87 -5.69 17.19
CA PHE A 328 -17.33 -6.06 18.51
C PHE A 328 -16.34 -5.01 19.02
N PRO A 329 -16.76 -3.75 19.23
CA PRO A 329 -15.86 -2.66 19.55
C PRO A 329 -15.17 -2.83 20.92
N LYS A 330 -15.81 -3.51 21.89
CA LYS A 330 -15.22 -3.73 23.21
C LYS A 330 -14.03 -4.68 23.17
N GLN A 331 -14.07 -5.68 22.29
CA GLN A 331 -13.07 -6.73 22.19
C GLN A 331 -12.06 -6.47 21.07
N LEU A 332 -12.45 -5.81 19.97
CA LEU A 332 -11.67 -5.74 18.73
C LEU A 332 -11.48 -4.30 18.20
N ASN A 333 -11.66 -3.24 19.00
CA ASN A 333 -11.59 -1.83 18.53
C ASN A 333 -10.37 -1.47 17.66
N ASN A 334 -9.23 -2.11 17.91
CA ASN A 334 -7.96 -1.82 17.26
C ASN A 334 -7.48 -2.98 16.36
N LEU A 335 -8.36 -3.88 15.92
CA LEU A 335 -7.99 -5.00 15.06
C LEU A 335 -7.45 -4.50 13.71
N HIS A 336 -6.25 -4.96 13.36
CA HIS A 336 -5.59 -4.56 12.12
C HIS A 336 -4.60 -5.66 11.68
N PRO A 337 -4.40 -5.91 10.38
CA PRO A 337 -3.49 -6.96 9.90
C PRO A 337 -2.08 -6.93 10.50
N HIS A 338 -1.52 -5.74 10.73
CA HIS A 338 -0.21 -5.62 11.37
C HIS A 338 -0.19 -6.08 12.84
N ARG A 339 -1.29 -5.95 13.59
CA ARG A 339 -1.32 -6.43 14.99
C ARG A 339 -1.32 -7.95 15.05
N LEU A 340 -2.01 -8.61 14.14
CA LEU A 340 -2.04 -10.08 14.05
C LEU A 340 -0.65 -10.69 13.87
N ARG A 341 0.26 -9.99 13.19
CA ARG A 341 1.65 -10.44 13.00
C ARG A 341 2.55 -10.15 14.21
N HIS A 342 2.16 -9.22 15.06
CA HIS A 342 2.92 -8.84 16.26
C HIS A 342 2.41 -9.54 17.52
N THR A 343 1.50 -10.49 17.33
CA THR A 343 0.96 -11.39 18.33
C THR A 343 1.89 -12.57 18.54
#